data_AF-A0A0D1DBD0-F1
#
_entry.id   AF-A0A0D1DBD0-F1
#
_cell.length_a   1.000
_cell.length_b   1.000
_cell.length_c   1.000
_cell.angle_alpha   90.00
_cell.angle_beta   90.00
_cell.angle_gamma   90.00
#
_symmetry.space_group_name_H-M   'P 1'
#
loop_
_entity.id
_entity.type
_entity.pdbx_description
1 polymer ?
#
loop_
_entity_poly.entity_id
_entity_poly.type
_entity_poly.pdbx_seq_one_letter_code
_entity_poly.pdbx_strand_id
1 'polypeptide(L)'
;MRAIAMSAALMAAPAAAQEVEALTCIFEQECLTGEACAATTFEITVVERRGAAPDPDAEDAEAETETLLRTIAGDIDVVSAAETGEGRAWLGLDGLDSHALSVASDRSAVYTAQIPAAEMALTYLGDCEGLG
;
A
#
# COMPACT_ATOMS: atom_id res chain seq x y z
N MET A 1 -28.45 50.72 -23.78
CA MET A 1 -28.04 49.31 -23.96
C MET A 1 -27.51 48.83 -22.61
N ARG A 2 -28.22 47.92 -21.93
CA ARG A 2 -27.81 47.38 -20.62
C ARG A 2 -27.13 46.03 -20.85
N ALA A 3 -25.84 45.93 -20.53
CA ALA A 3 -25.11 44.67 -20.56
C ALA A 3 -25.45 43.87 -19.30
N ILE A 4 -25.93 42.64 -19.48
CA ILE A 4 -26.18 41.68 -18.41
C ILE A 4 -24.88 40.88 -18.26
N ALA A 5 -24.20 41.02 -17.13
CA ALA A 5 -23.04 40.20 -16.79
C ALA A 5 -23.54 38.84 -16.27
N MET A 6 -23.29 37.77 -17.03
CA MET A 6 -23.46 36.40 -16.56
C MET A 6 -22.28 36.06 -15.63
N SER A 7 -22.54 36.03 -14.33
CA SER A 7 -21.64 35.42 -13.36
C SER A 7 -21.68 33.91 -13.55
N ALA A 8 -20.61 33.35 -14.13
CA ALA A 8 -20.38 31.91 -14.14
C ALA A 8 -20.02 31.47 -12.71
N ALA A 9 -20.95 30.81 -12.03
CA ALA A 9 -20.66 30.11 -10.79
C ALA A 9 -19.81 28.87 -11.14
N LEU A 10 -18.52 28.92 -10.79
CA LEU A 10 -17.62 27.78 -10.86
C LEU A 10 -18.01 26.83 -9.73
N MET A 11 -18.64 25.69 -10.04
CA MET A 11 -18.88 24.66 -9.03
C MET A 11 -17.56 23.94 -8.75
N ALA A 12 -17.03 24.11 -7.54
CA ALA A 12 -15.91 23.31 -7.06
C ALA A 12 -16.39 21.87 -6.88
N ALA A 13 -15.88 20.96 -7.71
CA ALA A 13 -16.10 19.53 -7.52
C ALA A 13 -15.29 19.06 -6.30
N PRO A 14 -15.82 18.12 -5.48
CA PRO A 14 -15.05 17.56 -4.38
C PRO A 14 -13.81 16.85 -4.92
N ALA A 15 -12.66 17.12 -4.30
CA ALA A 15 -11.41 16.42 -4.61
C ALA A 15 -11.55 14.96 -4.16
N ALA A 16 -11.52 14.03 -5.11
CA ALA A 16 -11.51 12.60 -4.80
C ALA A 16 -10.21 12.20 -4.09
N ALA A 17 -10.26 11.13 -3.28
CA ALA A 17 -9.08 10.50 -2.74
C ALA A 17 -8.13 10.10 -3.88
N GLN A 18 -6.84 10.30 -3.66
CA GLN A 18 -5.80 9.99 -4.65
C GLN A 18 -5.05 8.75 -4.17
N GLU A 19 -4.99 7.72 -5.01
CA GLU A 19 -4.12 6.56 -4.79
C GLU A 19 -2.84 6.77 -5.60
N VAL A 20 -1.70 6.59 -4.94
CA VAL A 20 -0.38 6.60 -5.54
C VAL A 20 0.23 5.23 -5.32
N GLU A 21 0.50 4.52 -6.41
CA GLU A 21 1.27 3.28 -6.38
C GLU A 21 2.73 3.65 -6.11
N ALA A 22 3.22 3.32 -4.92
CA ALA A 22 4.59 3.61 -4.53
C ALA A 22 5.55 2.53 -5.06
N LEU A 23 5.16 1.26 -4.90
CA LEU A 23 6.04 0.12 -5.15
C LEU A 23 5.25 -1.11 -5.59
N THR A 24 5.73 -1.84 -6.58
CA THR A 24 5.17 -3.14 -6.99
C THR A 24 6.25 -4.22 -6.86
N CYS A 25 5.92 -5.32 -6.19
CA CYS A 25 6.81 -6.43 -5.90
C CYS A 25 6.31 -7.69 -6.59
N ILE A 26 7.20 -8.34 -7.34
CA ILE A 26 6.93 -9.61 -8.03
C ILE A 26 7.74 -10.70 -7.34
N PHE A 27 7.05 -11.74 -6.89
CA PHE A 27 7.63 -12.88 -6.19
C PHE A 27 7.64 -14.11 -7.08
N GLU A 28 8.82 -14.71 -7.19
CA GLU A 28 9.07 -15.88 -8.05
C GLU A 28 9.22 -17.17 -7.25
N GLN A 29 9.38 -17.07 -5.92
CA GLN A 29 9.42 -18.23 -5.02
C GLN A 29 8.42 -18.08 -3.87
N GLU A 30 7.77 -19.18 -3.51
CA GLU A 30 6.93 -19.34 -2.32
C GLU A 30 7.48 -20.48 -1.47
N CYS A 31 7.60 -20.25 -0.16
CA CYS A 31 8.09 -21.22 0.80
C CYS A 31 7.06 -21.36 1.92
N LEU A 32 6.45 -22.54 2.05
CA LEU A 32 5.64 -22.87 3.21
C LEU A 32 6.55 -23.22 4.40
N THR A 33 6.14 -22.85 5.60
CA THR A 33 6.91 -23.12 6.82
C THR A 33 7.22 -24.62 6.96
N GLY A 34 8.52 -24.96 6.98
CA GLY A 34 8.99 -26.34 7.09
C GLY A 34 9.10 -27.09 5.77
N GLU A 35 8.81 -26.45 4.64
CA GLU A 35 8.92 -27.02 3.30
C GLU A 35 9.99 -26.33 2.45
N ALA A 36 10.37 -26.97 1.35
CA ALA A 36 11.23 -26.35 0.35
C ALA A 36 10.44 -25.32 -0.46
N CYS A 37 11.11 -24.27 -0.92
CA CYS A 37 10.47 -23.28 -1.77
C CYS A 37 10.10 -23.88 -3.14
N ALA A 38 8.96 -23.45 -3.66
CA ALA A 38 8.48 -23.75 -4.99
C ALA A 38 8.43 -22.47 -5.84
N ALA A 39 8.46 -22.63 -7.16
CA ALA A 39 8.24 -21.50 -8.06
C ALA A 39 6.80 -20.99 -7.92
N THR A 40 6.63 -19.66 -7.95
CA THR A 40 5.33 -19.00 -7.87
C THR A 40 5.29 -17.79 -8.80
N THR A 41 4.12 -17.16 -8.91
CA THR A 41 3.96 -15.85 -9.51
C THR A 41 2.94 -15.11 -8.67
N PHE A 42 3.45 -14.34 -7.71
CA PHE A 42 2.64 -13.57 -6.77
C PHE A 42 3.07 -12.11 -6.80
N GLU A 43 2.11 -11.20 -6.64
CA GLU A 43 2.34 -9.76 -6.75
C GLU A 43 1.75 -9.04 -5.53
N ILE A 44 2.50 -8.06 -5.04
CA ILE A 44 2.02 -7.08 -4.05
C ILE A 44 2.32 -5.68 -4.55
N THR A 45 1.36 -4.78 -4.43
CA THR A 45 1.56 -3.35 -4.64
C THR A 45 1.41 -2.61 -3.32
N VAL A 46 2.40 -1.78 -2.96
CA VAL A 46 2.28 -0.79 -1.89
C VAL A 46 1.57 0.43 -2.46
N VAL A 47 0.39 0.71 -1.91
CA VAL A 47 -0.45 1.83 -2.32
C VAL A 47 -0.49 2.84 -1.18
N GLU A 48 -0.17 4.10 -1.48
CA GLU A 48 -0.39 5.23 -0.59
C GLU A 48 -1.68 5.93 -1.00
N ARG A 49 -2.69 5.87 -0.14
CA ARG A 49 -3.97 6.55 -0.34
C ARG A 49 -3.95 7.83 0.46
N ARG A 50 -4.04 8.97 -0.23
CA ARG A 50 -4.30 10.26 0.40
C ARG A 50 -5.79 10.54 0.37
N GLY A 51 -6.35 10.80 1.55
CA GLY A 51 -7.72 11.27 1.73
C GLY A 51 -8.01 12.53 0.91
N ALA A 52 -9.29 12.86 0.78
CA ALA A 52 -9.70 14.11 0.15
C ALA A 52 -8.96 15.29 0.79
N ALA A 53 -8.61 16.29 -0.03
CA ALA A 53 -8.00 17.49 0.49
C ALA A 53 -8.90 18.07 1.61
N PRO A 54 -8.33 18.40 2.77
CA PRO A 54 -9.08 18.97 3.87
C PRO A 54 -9.81 20.24 3.43
N ASP A 55 -10.95 20.53 4.07
CA ASP A 55 -11.65 21.80 3.86
C ASP A 55 -10.67 22.96 4.11
N PRO A 56 -10.41 23.84 3.14
CA PRO A 56 -9.47 24.94 3.31
C PRO A 56 -9.84 25.90 4.45
N ASP A 57 -11.11 25.87 4.91
CA ASP A 57 -11.61 26.65 6.03
C ASP A 57 -11.48 25.93 7.39
N ALA A 58 -11.07 24.64 7.40
CA ALA A 58 -10.79 23.90 8.62
C ALA A 58 -9.32 24.13 9.04
N GLU A 59 -9.12 24.90 10.11
CA GLU A 59 -7.78 25.35 10.55
C GLU A 59 -6.81 24.21 10.96
N ASP A 60 -7.27 22.96 11.11
CA ASP A 60 -6.47 21.82 11.58
C ASP A 60 -6.71 20.50 10.82
N ALA A 61 -7.32 20.55 9.62
CA ALA A 61 -7.55 19.34 8.87
C ALA A 61 -6.30 19.01 8.02
N GLU A 62 -5.61 17.91 8.33
CA GLU A 62 -4.61 17.31 7.44
C GLU A 62 -5.25 16.18 6.64
N ALA A 63 -4.81 15.98 5.40
CA ALA A 63 -5.26 14.84 4.62
C ALA A 63 -4.69 13.56 5.25
N GLU A 64 -5.58 12.70 5.75
CA GLU A 64 -5.17 11.38 6.23
C GLU A 64 -4.48 10.62 5.11
N THR A 65 -3.29 10.10 5.40
CA THR A 65 -2.56 9.23 4.47
C THR A 65 -2.56 7.83 5.04
N GLU A 66 -3.08 6.89 4.25
CA GLU A 66 -3.14 5.48 4.55
C GLU A 66 -2.17 4.74 3.63
N THR A 67 -1.51 3.71 4.14
CA THR A 67 -0.70 2.81 3.31
C THR A 67 -1.34 1.43 3.33
N LEU A 68 -1.42 0.81 2.16
CA LEU A 68 -2.03 -0.49 1.96
C LEU A 68 -1.04 -1.43 1.26
N LEU A 69 -1.09 -2.71 1.58
CA LEU A 69 -0.53 -3.77 0.75
C LEU A 69 -1.67 -4.36 -0.07
N ARG A 70 -1.69 -4.07 -1.37
CA ARG A 70 -2.68 -4.60 -2.31
C ARG A 70 -2.19 -5.93 -2.86
N THR A 71 -3.03 -6.95 -2.72
CA THR A 71 -2.78 -8.31 -3.20
C THR A 71 -3.94 -8.79 -4.06
N ILE A 72 -3.80 -9.96 -4.69
CA ILE A 72 -4.92 -10.60 -5.41
C ILE A 72 -6.11 -10.98 -4.50
N ALA A 73 -5.87 -11.09 -3.18
CA ALA A 73 -6.89 -11.46 -2.20
C ALA A 73 -7.64 -10.22 -1.64
N GLY A 74 -7.09 -9.03 -1.84
CA GLY A 74 -7.63 -7.78 -1.29
C GLY A 74 -6.53 -6.84 -0.81
N ASP A 75 -6.98 -5.70 -0.27
CA ASP A 75 -6.13 -4.70 0.37
C ASP A 75 -5.93 -5.07 1.84
N ILE A 76 -4.70 -4.93 2.33
CA ILE A 76 -4.31 -5.14 3.72
C ILE A 76 -3.86 -3.80 4.30
N ASP A 77 -4.47 -3.39 5.41
CA ASP A 77 -4.13 -2.14 6.07
C ASP A 77 -2.75 -2.24 6.74
N VAL A 78 -1.85 -1.31 6.40
CA VAL A 78 -0.55 -1.21 7.05
C VAL A 78 -0.72 -0.52 8.40
N VAL A 79 -0.37 -1.23 9.46
CA VAL A 79 -0.42 -0.72 10.85
C VAL A 79 0.93 -0.12 11.29
N SER A 80 2.02 -0.46 10.61
CA SER A 80 3.34 0.09 10.89
C SER A 80 4.25 0.01 9.67
N ALA A 81 5.09 1.01 9.49
CA ALA A 81 6.19 0.97 8.53
C ALA A 81 7.46 1.51 9.17
N ALA A 82 8.61 1.00 8.74
CA ALA A 82 9.92 1.45 9.17
C ALA A 82 10.84 1.56 7.95
N GLU A 83 11.69 2.58 7.93
CA GLU A 83 12.68 2.81 6.89
C GLU A 83 14.04 3.02 7.53
N THR A 84 15.06 2.43 6.91
CA THR A 84 16.46 2.59 7.26
C THR A 84 17.27 2.81 5.98
N GLY A 85 18.56 3.14 6.11
CA GLY A 85 19.46 3.19 4.95
C GLY A 85 19.66 1.84 4.24
N GLU A 86 19.16 0.74 4.82
CA GLU A 86 19.29 -0.61 4.27
C GLU A 86 18.02 -1.06 3.53
N GLY A 87 16.87 -0.42 3.78
CA GLY A 87 15.59 -0.79 3.17
C GLY A 87 14.37 -0.25 3.93
N ARG A 88 13.18 -0.71 3.51
CA ARG A 88 11.89 -0.36 4.10
C ARG A 88 11.10 -1.63 4.43
N ALA A 89 10.33 -1.58 5.50
CA ALA A 89 9.45 -2.67 5.91
C ALA A 89 8.06 -2.14 6.26
N TRP A 90 7.04 -2.94 5.96
CA TRP A 90 5.63 -2.70 6.25
C TRP A 90 5.06 -3.90 7.00
N LEU A 91 4.29 -3.62 8.04
CA LEU A 91 3.49 -4.60 8.77
C LEU A 91 2.02 -4.24 8.58
N GLY A 92 1.25 -5.16 8.04
CA GLY A 92 -0.20 -5.08 7.91
C GLY A 92 -0.92 -6.22 8.61
N LEU A 93 -2.21 -6.04 8.83
CA LEU A 93 -3.09 -7.02 9.47
C LEU A 93 -4.36 -7.23 8.64
N ASP A 94 -4.77 -8.49 8.50
CA ASP A 94 -6.11 -8.87 8.00
C ASP A 94 -6.75 -9.80 9.04
N GLY A 95 -7.64 -9.25 9.86
CA GLY A 95 -8.16 -9.96 11.03
C GLY A 95 -7.07 -10.31 12.03
N LEU A 96 -6.78 -11.62 12.18
CA LEU A 96 -5.69 -12.13 13.03
C LEU A 96 -4.45 -12.53 12.21
N ASP A 97 -4.53 -12.48 10.89
CA ASP A 97 -3.42 -12.79 10.01
C ASP A 97 -2.49 -11.58 9.96
N SER A 98 -1.19 -11.85 9.97
CA SER A 98 -0.17 -10.79 9.92
C SER A 98 0.64 -10.87 8.66
N HIS A 99 0.91 -9.71 8.08
CA HIS A 99 1.52 -9.55 6.78
C HIS A 99 2.73 -8.65 6.92
N ALA A 100 3.92 -9.17 6.62
CA ALA A 100 5.16 -8.41 6.68
C ALA A 100 5.79 -8.36 5.29
N LEU A 101 5.96 -7.16 4.74
CA LEU A 101 6.73 -6.91 3.53
C LEU A 101 8.02 -6.19 3.92
N SER A 102 9.17 -6.71 3.50
CA SER A 102 10.47 -6.06 3.66
C SER A 102 11.13 -5.95 2.30
N VAL A 103 11.67 -4.78 1.99
CA VAL A 103 12.32 -4.46 0.71
C VAL A 103 13.66 -3.84 1.02
N ALA A 104 14.73 -4.48 0.59
CA ALA A 104 16.09 -3.98 0.75
C ALA A 104 16.42 -2.87 -0.27
N SER A 105 17.51 -2.16 -0.02
CA SER A 105 17.99 -1.07 -0.89
C SER A 105 18.41 -1.52 -2.30
N ASP A 106 18.73 -2.81 -2.49
CA ASP A 106 18.97 -3.41 -3.82
C ASP A 106 17.68 -3.87 -4.51
N ARG A 107 16.52 -3.63 -3.88
CA ARG A 107 15.17 -3.99 -4.29
C ARG A 107 14.80 -5.46 -4.11
N SER A 108 15.66 -6.28 -3.52
CA SER A 108 15.26 -7.62 -3.09
C SER A 108 14.16 -7.53 -2.02
N ALA A 109 13.18 -8.43 -2.10
CA ALA A 109 11.97 -8.37 -1.31
C ALA A 109 11.64 -9.71 -0.66
N VAL A 110 11.17 -9.62 0.58
CA VAL A 110 10.62 -10.75 1.33
C VAL A 110 9.25 -10.34 1.84
N TYR A 111 8.24 -11.11 1.46
CA TYR A 111 6.91 -10.99 2.02
C TYR A 111 6.57 -12.23 2.83
N THR A 112 5.96 -12.09 4.00
CA THR A 112 5.50 -13.22 4.81
C THR A 112 4.10 -12.97 5.31
N ALA A 113 3.21 -13.94 5.09
CA ALA A 113 1.89 -14.00 5.70
C ALA A 113 1.87 -15.10 6.77
N GLN A 114 1.53 -14.74 8.01
CA GLN A 114 1.29 -15.70 9.09
C GLN A 114 -0.22 -15.85 9.28
N ILE A 115 -0.71 -17.08 9.21
CA ILE A 115 -2.14 -17.41 9.26
C ILE A 115 -2.37 -18.33 10.47
N PRO A 116 -2.63 -17.79 11.66
CA PRO A 116 -2.76 -18.58 12.88
C PRO A 116 -3.87 -19.63 12.81
N ALA A 117 -4.96 -19.33 12.11
CA ALA A 117 -6.09 -20.26 11.95
C ALA A 117 -5.72 -21.55 11.20
N ALA A 118 -4.68 -21.49 10.36
CA ALA A 118 -4.16 -22.63 9.61
C ALA A 118 -2.82 -23.14 10.17
N GLU A 119 -2.35 -22.60 11.30
CA GLU A 119 -1.07 -22.93 11.95
C GLU A 119 0.12 -22.89 10.97
N MET A 120 0.11 -21.93 10.04
CA MET A 120 1.07 -21.85 8.93
C MET A 120 1.60 -20.43 8.72
N ALA A 121 2.76 -20.34 8.06
CA ALA A 121 3.24 -19.12 7.44
C ALA A 121 3.78 -19.39 6.03
N LEU A 122 3.49 -18.46 5.12
CA LEU A 122 3.94 -18.45 3.72
C LEU A 122 4.93 -17.32 3.55
N THR A 123 6.11 -17.61 3.02
CA THR A 123 7.12 -16.61 2.68
C THR A 123 7.34 -16.57 1.18
N TYR A 124 7.33 -15.36 0.62
CA TYR A 124 7.54 -15.09 -0.79
C TYR A 124 8.84 -14.34 -0.99
N LEU A 125 9.64 -14.75 -1.98
CA LEU A 125 10.93 -14.14 -2.31
C LEU A 125 10.92 -13.62 -3.75
N GLY A 126 11.39 -12.39 -3.93
CA GLY A 126 11.38 -11.72 -5.22
C GLY A 126 12.02 -10.36 -5.18
N ASP A 127 11.58 -9.47 -6.06
CA ASP A 127 12.13 -8.12 -6.24
C ASP A 127 10.99 -7.11 -6.44
N CYS A 128 11.27 -5.84 -6.11
CA CYS A 128 10.33 -4.75 -6.34
C CYS A 128 10.81 -3.73 -7.38
N GLU A 129 9.86 -3.07 -8.02
CA GLU A 129 10.06 -1.95 -8.94
C GLU A 129 9.08 -0.82 -8.61
N GLY A 130 9.49 0.43 -8.84
CA GLY A 130 8.68 1.60 -8.50
C GLY A 130 9.50 2.72 -7.86
N LEU A 131 8.81 3.79 -7.45
CA LEU A 131 9.40 4.93 -6.76
C LEU A 131 9.31 4.67 -5.26
N GLY A 132 10.35 4.03 -4.71
CA GLY A 132 10.60 3.98 -3.27
C GLY A 132 10.94 5.35 -2.70
#